data_AF-A0A1F3ME18-F1
#
_entry.id   AF-A0A1F3ME18-F1
#
_cell.length_a   1.000
_cell.length_b   1.000
_cell.length_c   1.000
_cell.angle_alpha   90.00
_cell.angle_beta   90.00
_cell.angle_gamma   90.00
#
_symmetry.space_group_name_H-M   'P 1'
#
loop_
_entity.id
_entity.type
_entity.pdbx_description
1 polymer ?
#
loop_
_entity_poly.entity_id
_entity_poly.type
_entity_poly.pdbx_seq_one_letter_code
_entity_poly.pdbx_strand_id
1 'polypeptide(L)'
;MKNSMLILLLIVIFISCKKNDPQSVIHPAVINDSIDVNSDHIVDFVIRQTEIHTDDVPSSAGSIINSIDPINGNLVLYRDPVGYLFMGLNDTIKKQDNNNKVWFEYEADIIHINRIYDSWDPYWTVMSETFPPYFLAFKLISNGQEEIGWLQLEFDLETGAVSIIKGVITNSDNLIIQI
;
A
#
# COMPACT_ATOMS: atom_id res chain seq x y z
N MET A 1 22.19 71.76 24.84
CA MET A 1 20.74 71.63 25.12
C MET A 1 19.98 71.55 23.79
N LYS A 2 19.36 70.40 23.53
CA LYS A 2 18.30 70.03 22.57
C LYS A 2 18.54 68.53 22.29
N ASN A 3 17.84 67.64 23.00
CA ASN A 3 16.57 67.02 22.57
C ASN A 3 16.77 66.27 21.25
N SER A 4 16.37 65.04 21.02
CA SER A 4 15.77 63.96 21.81
C SER A 4 15.72 62.80 20.79
N MET A 5 16.01 61.60 21.25
CA MET A 5 15.34 60.34 20.90
C MET A 5 14.63 60.26 19.52
N LEU A 6 15.20 59.46 18.61
CA LEU A 6 14.40 58.68 17.67
C LEU A 6 14.90 57.22 17.70
N ILE A 7 14.40 56.51 18.71
CA ILE A 7 14.29 55.05 18.73
C ILE A 7 13.05 54.68 17.88
N LEU A 8 13.05 53.47 17.30
CA LEU A 8 12.05 52.88 16.39
C LEU A 8 12.12 53.47 14.97
N LEU A 9 12.33 52.72 13.89
CA LEU A 9 11.64 51.48 13.52
C LEU A 9 12.39 50.84 12.34
N LEU A 10 13.31 49.91 12.60
CA LEU A 10 14.00 49.13 11.56
C LEU A 10 13.91 47.62 11.85
N ILE A 11 12.76 47.21 12.40
CA ILE A 11 12.38 45.80 12.60
C ILE A 11 11.02 45.57 11.93
N VAL A 12 10.96 45.88 10.64
CA VAL A 12 9.97 45.36 9.70
C VAL A 12 10.79 45.38 8.40
N ILE A 13 11.18 44.29 7.75
CA ILE A 13 10.38 43.17 7.29
C ILE A 13 11.37 41.99 7.10
N PHE A 14 11.61 41.18 8.12
CA PHE A 14 11.92 39.77 7.90
C PHE A 14 10.59 39.02 8.05
N ILE A 15 9.63 39.34 7.18
CA ILE A 15 8.62 38.36 6.80
C ILE A 15 9.42 37.32 6.03
N SER A 16 10.01 36.42 6.79
CA SER A 16 10.32 35.08 6.33
C SER A 16 8.99 34.54 5.84
N CYS A 17 8.70 34.70 4.55
CA CYS A 17 8.05 33.63 3.82
C CYS A 17 8.99 32.43 4.00
N LYS A 18 8.86 31.71 5.11
CA LYS A 18 9.01 30.27 5.04
C LYS A 18 7.98 29.89 4.01
N LYS A 19 8.43 29.75 2.76
CA LYS A 19 7.79 28.85 1.83
C LYS A 19 7.65 27.59 2.67
N ASN A 20 6.43 27.30 3.11
CA ASN A 20 6.14 25.93 3.52
C ASN A 20 6.62 25.14 2.31
N ASP A 21 7.70 24.38 2.51
CA ASP A 21 8.16 23.49 1.46
C ASP A 21 6.91 22.78 0.96
N PRO A 22 6.62 22.82 -0.36
CA PRO A 22 5.57 21.98 -0.88
C PRO A 22 5.93 20.60 -0.36
N GLN A 23 5.05 20.00 0.46
CA GLN A 23 5.32 18.73 1.14
C GLN A 23 5.99 17.83 0.12
N SER A 24 7.30 17.61 0.28
CA SER A 24 8.05 16.88 -0.73
C SER A 24 7.40 15.52 -0.76
N VAL A 25 6.85 15.16 -1.92
CA VAL A 25 6.19 13.88 -2.14
C VAL A 25 7.09 12.81 -1.52
N ILE A 26 6.63 12.21 -0.43
CA ILE A 26 7.36 11.10 0.18
C ILE A 26 7.10 9.94 -0.77
N HIS A 27 8.01 9.75 -1.73
CA HIS A 27 8.06 8.50 -2.47
C HIS A 27 8.37 7.41 -1.43
N PRO A 28 7.47 6.46 -1.18
CA PRO A 28 7.68 5.44 -0.16
C PRO A 28 8.93 4.65 -0.52
N ALA A 29 9.77 4.40 0.48
CA ALA A 29 10.77 3.35 0.38
C ALA A 29 10.01 2.02 0.37
N VAL A 30 9.96 1.34 -0.77
CA VAL A 30 9.49 -0.05 -0.84
C VAL A 30 10.58 -0.92 -0.24
N ILE A 31 10.27 -1.66 0.83
CA ILE A 31 11.17 -2.61 1.47
C ILE A 31 10.73 -4.01 1.04
N ASN A 32 11.63 -4.80 0.46
CA ASN A 32 11.37 -6.13 -0.12
C ASN A 32 10.40 -6.07 -1.32
N ASP A 33 10.85 -5.45 -2.41
CA ASP A 33 10.13 -5.25 -3.67
C ASP A 33 9.78 -6.54 -4.42
N SER A 34 10.37 -7.67 -4.04
CA SER A 34 10.15 -9.00 -4.60
C SER A 34 10.10 -10.06 -3.50
N ILE A 35 9.19 -11.02 -3.64
CA ILE A 35 8.90 -12.04 -2.64
C ILE A 35 8.91 -13.41 -3.31
N ASP A 36 9.71 -14.32 -2.77
CA ASP A 36 9.72 -15.76 -3.05
C ASP A 36 9.23 -16.44 -1.75
N VAL A 37 7.99 -16.93 -1.77
CA VAL A 37 7.32 -17.45 -0.57
C VAL A 37 7.62 -18.93 -0.35
N ASN A 38 7.83 -19.69 -1.43
CA ASN A 38 8.09 -21.13 -1.38
C ASN A 38 9.59 -21.48 -1.36
N SER A 39 10.47 -20.47 -1.43
CA SER A 39 11.93 -20.59 -1.46
C SER A 39 12.47 -21.41 -2.64
N ASP A 40 11.79 -21.37 -3.79
CA ASP A 40 12.21 -22.07 -5.01
C ASP A 40 13.15 -21.23 -5.90
N HIS A 41 13.53 -20.03 -5.44
CA HIS A 41 14.33 -19.02 -6.13
C HIS A 41 13.63 -18.33 -7.31
N ILE A 42 12.32 -18.47 -7.42
CA ILE A 42 11.47 -17.75 -8.37
C ILE A 42 10.66 -16.72 -7.58
N VAL A 43 10.64 -15.49 -8.08
CA VAL A 43 9.81 -14.43 -7.48
C VAL A 43 8.34 -14.74 -7.73
N ASP A 44 7.57 -14.81 -6.64
CA ASP A 44 6.13 -15.04 -6.63
C ASP A 44 5.32 -13.75 -6.73
N PHE A 45 5.80 -12.68 -6.09
CA PHE A 45 5.11 -11.39 -6.01
C PHE A 45 6.11 -10.23 -6.08
N VAL A 46 5.65 -9.09 -6.59
CA VAL A 46 6.38 -7.81 -6.50
C VAL A 46 5.49 -6.71 -5.97
N ILE A 47 6.08 -5.74 -5.28
CA ILE A 47 5.36 -4.53 -4.86
C ILE A 47 5.54 -3.46 -5.94
N ARG A 48 4.43 -2.97 -6.47
CA ARG A 48 4.42 -1.89 -7.47
C ARG A 48 3.82 -0.63 -6.89
N GLN A 49 4.27 0.49 -7.44
CA GLN A 49 3.70 1.79 -7.21
C GLN A 49 3.18 2.37 -8.52
N THR A 50 1.93 2.80 -8.52
CA THR A 50 1.30 3.48 -9.63
C THR A 50 0.85 4.86 -9.19
N GLU A 51 1.21 5.89 -9.95
CA GLU A 51 0.69 7.24 -9.78
C GLU A 51 -0.35 7.51 -10.87
N ILE A 52 -1.55 7.91 -10.45
CA ILE A 52 -2.63 8.34 -11.34
C ILE A 52 -2.96 9.80 -11.08
N HIS A 53 -3.35 10.52 -12.13
CA HIS A 53 -3.72 11.93 -12.02
C HIS A 53 -4.86 12.25 -12.98
N THR A 54 -5.59 13.33 -12.69
CA THR A 54 -6.58 13.88 -13.60
C THR A 54 -5.92 14.45 -14.86
N ASP A 55 -6.66 14.48 -15.96
CA ASP A 55 -6.15 14.90 -17.28
C ASP A 55 -6.12 16.43 -17.49
N ASP A 56 -6.59 17.22 -16.51
CA ASP A 56 -6.53 18.67 -16.58
C ASP A 56 -5.11 19.20 -16.39
N VAL A 57 -4.87 20.44 -16.84
CA VAL A 57 -3.54 21.05 -16.85
C VAL A 57 -3.56 22.39 -16.10
N PRO A 58 -2.89 22.52 -14.94
CA PRO A 58 -2.24 21.43 -14.19
C PRO A 58 -3.29 20.48 -13.59
N SER A 59 -2.88 19.25 -13.29
CA SER A 59 -3.77 18.24 -12.73
C SER A 59 -4.31 18.67 -11.37
N SER A 60 -5.64 18.71 -11.24
CA SER A 60 -6.35 19.08 -10.00
C SER A 60 -6.49 17.94 -8.98
N ALA A 61 -6.25 16.69 -9.34
CA ALA A 61 -6.22 15.59 -8.37
C ALA A 61 -5.33 14.44 -8.81
N GLY A 62 -4.89 13.62 -7.86
CA GLY A 62 -4.15 12.40 -8.14
C GLY A 62 -4.17 11.42 -6.99
N SER A 63 -3.60 10.25 -7.22
CA SER A 63 -3.42 9.21 -6.21
C SER A 63 -2.12 8.46 -6.47
N ILE A 64 -1.43 8.09 -5.41
CA ILE A 64 -0.37 7.07 -5.48
C ILE A 64 -0.92 5.83 -4.82
N ILE A 65 -0.84 4.70 -5.52
CA ILE A 65 -1.35 3.41 -5.10
C ILE A 65 -0.16 2.45 -5.03
N ASN A 66 -0.03 1.76 -3.90
CA ASN A 66 0.88 0.62 -3.80
C ASN A 66 0.07 -0.68 -3.90
N SER A 67 0.58 -1.61 -4.69
CA SER A 67 -0.10 -2.84 -5.04
C SER A 67 0.86 -4.03 -4.94
N ILE A 68 0.33 -5.21 -4.61
CA ILE A 68 1.06 -6.49 -4.70
C ILE A 68 0.67 -7.16 -6.01
N ASP A 69 1.62 -7.26 -6.92
CA ASP A 69 1.44 -7.85 -8.24
C ASP A 69 1.89 -9.33 -8.23
N PRO A 70 0.99 -10.30 -8.45
CA PRO A 70 1.36 -11.70 -8.57
C PRO A 70 2.09 -11.97 -9.90
N ILE A 71 3.17 -12.73 -9.85
CA ILE A 71 4.01 -13.06 -11.01
C ILE A 71 3.78 -14.52 -11.44
N ASN A 72 4.13 -14.85 -12.68
CA ASN A 72 4.11 -16.22 -13.21
C ASN A 72 2.75 -16.94 -13.17
N GLY A 73 1.64 -16.19 -13.22
CA GLY A 73 0.29 -16.75 -13.16
C GLY A 73 -0.17 -17.10 -11.74
N ASN A 74 0.57 -16.68 -10.71
CA ASN A 74 0.08 -16.68 -9.34
C ASN A 74 -1.17 -15.80 -9.22
N LEU A 75 -1.99 -16.07 -8.21
CA LEU A 75 -3.28 -15.39 -8.04
C LEU A 75 -3.42 -14.84 -6.63
N VAL A 76 -4.15 -13.74 -6.50
CA VAL A 76 -4.58 -13.14 -5.23
C VAL A 76 -6.08 -13.29 -5.06
N LEU A 77 -6.54 -13.45 -3.82
CA LEU A 77 -7.96 -13.61 -3.53
C LEU A 77 -8.66 -12.26 -3.45
N TYR A 78 -9.66 -12.05 -4.27
CA TYR A 78 -10.51 -10.86 -4.26
C TYR A 78 -11.93 -11.21 -3.82
N ARG A 79 -12.58 -10.28 -3.13
CA ARG A 79 -14.01 -10.36 -2.80
C ARG A 79 -14.69 -9.07 -3.26
N ASP A 80 -15.71 -9.17 -4.11
CA ASP A 80 -16.52 -8.01 -4.50
C ASP A 80 -17.55 -7.67 -3.40
N PRO A 81 -17.80 -6.38 -3.07
CA PRO A 81 -17.12 -5.15 -3.54
C PRO A 81 -15.99 -4.68 -2.60
N VAL A 82 -15.39 -5.63 -1.87
CA VAL A 82 -14.53 -5.37 -0.72
C VAL A 82 -13.08 -5.09 -1.10
N GLY A 83 -12.52 -5.85 -2.05
CA GLY A 83 -11.10 -5.82 -2.37
C GLY A 83 -10.36 -7.08 -1.95
N TYR A 84 -9.06 -6.93 -1.67
CA TYR A 84 -8.11 -8.02 -1.42
C TYR A 84 -7.82 -8.25 0.08
N LEU A 85 -7.82 -7.18 0.87
CA LEU A 85 -7.52 -7.23 2.30
C LEU A 85 -8.79 -7.34 3.13
N PHE A 86 -9.38 -8.53 3.15
CA PHE A 86 -10.64 -8.80 3.86
C PHE A 86 -10.58 -10.00 4.81
N MET A 87 -9.47 -10.73 4.80
CA MET A 87 -9.27 -11.93 5.59
C MET A 87 -8.61 -11.56 6.93
N GLY A 88 -9.10 -12.14 8.02
CA GLY A 88 -8.57 -11.97 9.36
C GLY A 88 -8.09 -13.29 10.00
N LEU A 89 -7.65 -13.19 11.26
CA LEU A 89 -7.29 -14.36 12.05
C LEU A 89 -8.47 -15.35 12.14
N ASN A 90 -8.15 -16.64 12.00
CA ASN A 90 -9.09 -17.77 11.98
C ASN A 90 -9.97 -17.89 10.72
N ASP A 91 -9.85 -16.97 9.75
CA ASP A 91 -10.50 -17.19 8.46
C ASP A 91 -9.84 -18.35 7.70
N THR A 92 -10.64 -19.01 6.87
CA THR A 92 -10.21 -20.15 6.06
C THR A 92 -10.11 -19.77 4.59
N ILE A 93 -8.92 -19.92 4.02
CA ILE A 93 -8.64 -19.86 2.60
C ILE A 93 -8.92 -21.24 2.00
N LYS A 94 -9.54 -21.28 0.81
CA LYS A 94 -9.86 -22.53 0.11
C LYS A 94 -9.42 -22.43 -1.35
N LYS A 95 -8.86 -23.51 -1.91
CA LYS A 95 -8.47 -23.55 -3.34
C LYS A 95 -9.65 -23.27 -4.28
N GLN A 96 -10.82 -23.78 -3.91
CA GLN A 96 -12.10 -23.54 -4.57
C GLN A 96 -13.08 -22.97 -3.54
N ASP A 97 -13.55 -21.75 -3.78
CA ASP A 97 -14.59 -21.10 -2.97
C ASP A 97 -15.71 -20.61 -3.90
N ASN A 98 -16.96 -20.87 -3.52
CA ASN A 98 -18.15 -20.50 -4.29
C ASN A 98 -18.86 -19.27 -3.71
N ASN A 99 -18.29 -18.62 -2.70
CA ASN A 99 -18.94 -17.55 -1.94
C ASN A 99 -18.42 -16.15 -2.30
N ASN A 100 -18.70 -15.67 -3.53
CA ASN A 100 -18.35 -14.32 -4.01
C ASN A 100 -16.85 -13.96 -3.90
N LYS A 101 -15.97 -14.96 -3.82
CA LYS A 101 -14.53 -14.78 -3.85
C LYS A 101 -14.00 -15.32 -5.17
N VAL A 102 -13.06 -14.60 -5.75
CA VAL A 102 -12.47 -14.94 -7.04
C VAL A 102 -10.96 -14.83 -6.92
N TRP A 103 -10.25 -15.78 -7.51
CA TRP A 103 -8.80 -15.71 -7.67
C TRP A 103 -8.48 -14.88 -8.91
N PHE A 104 -7.73 -13.80 -8.76
CA PHE A 104 -7.31 -12.92 -9.86
C PHE A 104 -5.80 -12.91 -10.06
N GLU A 105 -5.39 -12.78 -11.32
CA GLU A 105 -4.00 -12.56 -11.75
C GLU A 105 -3.63 -11.07 -11.79
N TYR A 106 -4.52 -10.20 -11.34
CA TYR A 106 -4.30 -8.75 -11.32
C TYR A 106 -3.68 -8.29 -10.00
N GLU A 107 -3.09 -7.11 -10.04
CA GLU A 107 -2.49 -6.47 -8.88
C GLU A 107 -3.52 -6.25 -7.76
N ALA A 108 -3.08 -6.53 -6.53
CA ALA A 108 -3.82 -6.26 -5.32
C ALA A 108 -3.47 -4.88 -4.79
N ASP A 109 -4.32 -3.88 -5.05
CA ASP A 109 -4.18 -2.56 -4.43
C ASP A 109 -4.38 -2.68 -2.91
N ILE A 110 -3.38 -2.23 -2.14
CA ILE A 110 -3.31 -2.47 -0.69
C ILE A 110 -3.32 -1.17 0.13
N ILE A 111 -2.64 -0.13 -0.34
CA ILE A 111 -2.65 1.19 0.29
C ILE A 111 -2.60 2.29 -0.77
N HIS A 112 -3.17 3.46 -0.45
CA HIS A 112 -3.13 4.62 -1.34
C HIS A 112 -3.04 5.93 -0.56
N ILE A 113 -2.62 7.00 -1.24
CA ILE A 113 -2.65 8.37 -0.74
C ILE A 113 -3.18 9.28 -1.85
N ASN A 114 -4.12 10.17 -1.54
CA ASN A 114 -4.71 11.04 -2.56
C ASN A 114 -4.14 12.45 -2.47
N ARG A 115 -4.27 13.17 -3.57
CA ARG A 115 -3.95 14.58 -3.72
C ARG A 115 -5.15 15.33 -4.28
N ILE A 116 -5.45 16.49 -3.70
CA ILE A 116 -6.34 17.49 -4.29
C ILE A 116 -5.56 18.79 -4.45
N TYR A 117 -5.53 19.32 -5.67
CA TYR A 117 -4.63 20.38 -6.11
C TYR A 117 -3.19 20.07 -5.71
N ASP A 118 -2.54 20.92 -4.92
CA ASP A 118 -1.15 20.74 -4.50
C ASP A 118 -1.01 20.12 -3.10
N SER A 119 -2.09 19.60 -2.53
CA SER A 119 -2.10 19.03 -1.17
C SER A 119 -2.33 17.52 -1.21
N TRP A 120 -1.38 16.77 -0.67
CA TRP A 120 -1.56 15.35 -0.36
C TRP A 120 -2.35 15.20 0.93
N ASP A 121 -3.05 14.07 1.05
CA ASP A 121 -3.57 13.60 2.33
C ASP A 121 -2.40 13.45 3.33
N PRO A 122 -2.62 13.69 4.63
CA PRO A 122 -1.54 13.65 5.60
C PRO A 122 -1.02 12.24 5.90
N TYR A 123 -1.79 11.20 5.57
CA TYR A 123 -1.45 9.79 5.80
C TYR A 123 -1.98 8.94 4.66
N TRP A 124 -1.29 7.81 4.43
CA TRP A 124 -1.76 6.75 3.57
C TRP A 124 -2.96 6.03 4.19
N THR A 125 -3.81 5.48 3.33
CA THR A 125 -5.02 4.74 3.70
C THR A 125 -4.90 3.30 3.23
N VAL A 126 -5.24 2.35 4.12
CA VAL A 126 -5.29 0.92 3.79
C VAL A 126 -6.60 0.57 3.11
N MET A 127 -6.52 -0.14 2.00
CA MET A 127 -7.67 -0.63 1.23
C MET A 127 -8.15 -1.97 1.80
N SER A 128 -8.77 -1.93 2.99
CA SER A 128 -9.16 -3.12 3.74
C SER A 128 -10.54 -3.00 4.40
N GLU A 129 -11.24 -4.13 4.55
CA GLU A 129 -12.42 -4.24 5.42
C GLU A 129 -12.05 -4.61 6.88
N THR A 130 -10.86 -5.14 7.07
CA THR A 130 -10.36 -5.61 8.37
C THR A 130 -9.45 -4.57 9.02
N PHE A 131 -9.19 -4.77 10.32
CA PHE A 131 -8.16 -4.03 11.05
C PHE A 131 -6.89 -4.88 11.17
N PRO A 132 -5.72 -4.27 11.46
CA PRO A 132 -4.48 -5.01 11.61
C PRO A 132 -4.62 -6.17 12.62
N PRO A 133 -3.93 -7.31 12.42
CA PRO A 133 -3.00 -7.59 11.32
C PRO A 133 -3.71 -7.82 9.97
N TYR A 134 -3.09 -7.38 8.88
CA TYR A 134 -3.63 -7.50 7.52
C TYR A 134 -3.09 -8.75 6.83
N PHE A 135 -3.98 -9.47 6.13
CA PHE A 135 -3.61 -10.66 5.38
C PHE A 135 -4.04 -10.58 3.93
N LEU A 136 -3.11 -10.87 3.02
CA LEU A 136 -3.39 -11.09 1.61
C LEU A 136 -3.37 -12.59 1.34
N ALA A 137 -4.51 -13.16 0.96
CA ALA A 137 -4.60 -14.56 0.55
C ALA A 137 -4.16 -14.70 -0.92
N PHE A 138 -3.40 -15.75 -1.21
CA PHE A 138 -2.86 -16.02 -2.55
C PHE A 138 -2.94 -17.51 -2.91
N LYS A 139 -2.75 -17.78 -4.20
CA LYS A 139 -2.55 -19.11 -4.77
C LYS A 139 -1.28 -19.09 -5.63
N LEU A 140 -0.37 -20.02 -5.38
CA LEU A 140 0.79 -20.24 -6.24
C LEU A 140 0.47 -21.32 -7.27
N ILE A 141 0.91 -21.10 -8.51
CA ILE A 141 0.75 -22.05 -9.60
C ILE A 141 2.14 -22.41 -10.12
N SER A 142 2.67 -23.55 -9.66
CA SER A 142 4.00 -24.02 -10.06
C SER A 142 3.92 -25.47 -10.54
N ASN A 143 4.45 -25.75 -11.74
CA ASN A 143 4.53 -27.10 -12.32
C ASN A 143 3.20 -27.88 -12.33
N GLY A 144 2.07 -27.19 -12.49
CA GLY A 144 0.74 -27.79 -12.49
C GLY A 144 0.21 -28.18 -11.10
N GLN A 145 0.92 -27.79 -10.03
CA GLN A 145 0.43 -27.88 -8.66
C GLN A 145 -0.07 -26.51 -8.19
N GLU A 146 -1.16 -26.54 -7.43
CA GLU A 146 -1.72 -25.37 -6.77
C GLU A 146 -1.43 -25.43 -5.28
N GLU A 147 -0.78 -24.39 -4.77
CA GLU A 147 -0.63 -24.13 -3.34
C GLU A 147 -1.45 -22.90 -2.98
N ILE A 148 -2.00 -22.87 -1.77
CA ILE A 148 -2.66 -21.67 -1.23
C ILE A 148 -1.90 -21.17 -0.02
N GLY A 149 -1.93 -19.87 0.17
CA GLY A 149 -1.21 -19.23 1.26
C GLY A 149 -1.76 -17.87 1.64
N TRP A 150 -1.11 -17.28 2.62
CA TRP A 150 -1.34 -15.89 3.01
C TRP A 150 -0.02 -15.18 3.32
N LEU A 151 0.02 -13.88 3.02
CA LEU A 151 1.05 -12.94 3.44
C LEU A 151 0.48 -12.06 4.56
N GLN A 152 1.21 -11.93 5.66
CA GLN A 152 0.94 -10.92 6.68
C GLN A 152 1.63 -9.62 6.28
N LEU A 153 0.86 -8.54 6.15
CA LEU A 153 1.31 -7.23 5.73
C LEU A 153 1.33 -6.24 6.91
N GLU A 154 2.31 -5.35 6.90
CA GLU A 154 2.40 -4.18 7.76
C GLU A 154 2.63 -2.94 6.90
N PHE A 155 2.01 -1.83 7.29
CA PHE A 155 2.05 -0.58 6.56
C PHE A 155 2.50 0.56 7.48
N ASP A 156 3.49 1.32 7.04
CA ASP A 156 3.79 2.63 7.61
C ASP A 156 2.90 3.66 6.91
N LEU A 157 1.89 4.17 7.61
CA LEU A 157 0.92 5.10 7.03
C LEU A 157 1.45 6.53 6.92
N GLU A 158 2.61 6.86 7.50
CA GLU A 158 3.25 8.15 7.31
C GLU A 158 4.08 8.15 6.03
N THR A 159 4.78 7.06 5.76
CA THR A 159 5.71 6.98 4.62
C THR A 159 5.15 6.27 3.40
N GLY A 160 4.14 5.40 3.58
CA GLY A 160 3.62 4.49 2.56
C GLY A 160 4.46 3.23 2.38
N ALA A 161 5.40 2.95 3.30
CA ALA A 161 6.19 1.72 3.22
C ALA A 161 5.31 0.49 3.47
N VAL A 162 5.49 -0.52 2.64
CA VAL A 162 4.84 -1.83 2.75
C VAL A 162 5.88 -2.83 3.21
N SER A 163 5.57 -3.61 4.25
CA SER A 163 6.42 -4.68 4.76
C SER A 163 5.65 -6.00 4.80
N ILE A 164 6.32 -7.07 4.37
CA ILE A 164 5.80 -8.43 4.49
C ILE A 164 6.48 -9.09 5.68
N ILE A 165 5.67 -9.45 6.66
CA ILE A 165 6.15 -9.95 7.95
C ILE A 165 6.34 -11.46 7.91
N LYS A 166 5.40 -12.17 7.28
CA LYS A 166 5.36 -13.63 7.25
C LYS A 166 4.55 -14.11 6.04
N GLY A 167 5.02 -15.18 5.41
CA GLY A 167 4.26 -15.95 4.43
C GLY A 167 4.04 -17.37 4.93
N VAL A 168 2.85 -17.93 4.70
CA VAL A 168 2.55 -19.34 4.96
C VAL A 168 1.87 -19.93 3.75
N ILE A 169 2.32 -21.11 3.33
CA ILE A 169 1.75 -21.87 2.21
C ILE A 169 1.36 -23.29 2.64
N THR A 170 0.43 -23.88 1.91
CA THR A 170 0.09 -25.29 2.03
C THR A 170 -0.36 -25.88 0.69
N ASN A 171 -0.13 -27.17 0.54
CA ASN A 171 -0.68 -28.00 -0.53
C ASN A 171 -2.10 -28.49 -0.23
N SER A 172 -2.60 -28.28 0.99
CA SER A 172 -3.96 -28.68 1.39
C SER A 172 -5.04 -27.84 0.71
N ASP A 173 -6.25 -28.38 0.56
CA ASP A 173 -7.37 -27.68 -0.08
C ASP A 173 -7.86 -26.47 0.71
N ASN A 174 -7.52 -26.41 2.01
CA ASN A 174 -7.83 -25.33 2.90
C ASN A 174 -6.63 -24.94 3.80
N LEU A 175 -6.63 -23.68 4.23
CA LEU A 175 -5.65 -23.12 5.14
C LEU A 175 -6.34 -22.14 6.09
N ILE A 176 -6.10 -22.27 7.40
CA ILE A 176 -6.59 -21.33 8.41
C ILE A 176 -5.50 -20.31 8.70
N ILE A 177 -5.85 -19.03 8.80
CA ILE A 177 -4.92 -17.96 9.15
C ILE A 177 -4.65 -17.99 10.67
N GLN A 178 -3.41 -18.28 11.05
CA GLN A 178 -2.94 -18.36 12.44
C GLN A 178 -1.50 -17.83 12.54
N ILE A 179 -1.18 -17.10 13.61
CA ILE A 179 0.17 -16.53 13.85
C ILE A 179 1.01 -17.46 14.70
#